data_AF-A0A0M5JIH8-F1
#
_entry.id   AF-A0A0M5JIH8-F1
#
_cell.length_a   1.000
_cell.length_b   1.000
_cell.length_c   1.000
_cell.angle_alpha   90.00
_cell.angle_beta   90.00
_cell.angle_gamma   90.00
#
_symmetry.space_group_name_H-M   'P 1'
#
loop_
_entity.id
_entity.type
_entity.pdbx_description
1 polymer ?
#
loop_
_entity_poly.entity_id
_entity_poly.type
_entity_poly.pdbx_seq_one_letter_code
_entity_poly.pdbx_strand_id
1 'polypeptide(L)'
;MKTLDSFINIKNGDFLLIKGETITADTTFAILRERFPNNKVWDVGTGYYWLYFSDCSFEGKLFNVSLCFEGEQLKFLGFAMKNEKQTSWDDWSEAYELQTEKYYDQWLTTHIGKERTFSWGTIKSIYDHKGGGTAIWVNYNK
;
A
#
# COMPACT_ATOMS: atom_id res chain seq x y z
N MET A 1 -21.36 0.23 -18.50
CA MET A 1 -20.89 0.24 -17.09
C MET A 1 -19.48 0.77 -17.09
N LYS A 2 -19.22 1.93 -16.46
CA LYS A 2 -17.83 2.30 -16.14
C LYS A 2 -17.35 1.22 -15.17
N THR A 3 -16.29 0.49 -15.52
CA THR A 3 -15.44 -0.15 -14.52
C THR A 3 -15.17 0.94 -13.48
N LEU A 4 -15.60 0.77 -12.23
CA LEU A 4 -15.05 1.62 -11.19
C LEU A 4 -13.54 1.45 -11.32
N ASP A 5 -12.82 2.55 -11.54
CA ASP A 5 -11.37 2.54 -11.41
C ASP A 5 -11.11 1.98 -10.02
N SER A 6 -10.56 0.76 -9.96
CA SER A 6 -10.25 0.08 -8.70
C SER A 6 -8.82 0.41 -8.34
N PHE A 7 -8.50 0.46 -7.04
CA PHE A 7 -7.12 0.62 -6.59
C PHE A 7 -6.28 -0.65 -6.82
N ILE A 8 -6.94 -1.80 -7.03
CA ILE A 8 -6.30 -3.08 -7.33
C ILE A 8 -7.20 -3.97 -8.19
N ASN A 9 -6.62 -4.75 -9.08
CA ASN A 9 -7.31 -5.80 -9.82
C ASN A 9 -7.31 -7.11 -9.04
N ILE A 10 -8.47 -7.52 -8.52
CA ILE A 10 -8.60 -8.72 -7.68
C ILE A 10 -8.28 -10.04 -8.40
N LYS A 11 -8.25 -10.06 -9.74
CA LYS A 11 -7.98 -11.29 -10.50
C LYS A 11 -6.49 -11.62 -10.57
N ASN A 12 -5.62 -10.61 -10.59
CA ASN A 12 -4.18 -10.79 -10.82
C ASN A 12 -3.27 -10.04 -9.84
N GLY A 13 -3.82 -9.14 -9.01
CA GLY A 13 -3.07 -8.38 -8.01
C GLY A 13 -2.41 -7.11 -8.54
N ASP A 14 -2.73 -6.69 -9.76
CA ASP A 14 -2.21 -5.44 -10.32
C ASP A 14 -2.70 -4.25 -9.50
N PHE A 15 -1.77 -3.51 -8.90
CA PHE A 15 -2.05 -2.37 -8.06
C PHE A 15 -1.95 -1.06 -8.87
N LEU A 16 -2.94 -0.19 -8.67
CA LEU A 16 -3.31 0.86 -9.63
C LEU A 16 -3.33 2.27 -9.01
N LEU A 17 -2.93 2.44 -7.74
CA LEU A 17 -2.94 3.77 -7.09
C LEU A 17 -1.84 4.72 -7.57
N ILE A 18 -0.77 4.20 -8.18
CA ILE A 18 0.35 5.03 -8.63
C ILE A 18 0.01 5.58 -10.01
N LYS A 19 -0.17 6.91 -10.11
CA LYS A 19 -0.58 7.54 -11.36
C LYS A 19 0.45 7.27 -12.47
N GLY A 20 -0.04 6.70 -13.58
CA GLY A 20 0.79 6.39 -14.75
C GLY A 20 1.64 5.14 -14.61
N GLU A 21 1.44 4.33 -13.55
CA GLU A 21 2.13 3.06 -13.37
C GLU A 21 1.18 1.99 -12.81
N THR A 22 1.33 0.77 -13.33
CA THR A 22 0.69 -0.41 -12.76
C THR A 22 1.74 -1.24 -12.06
N ILE A 23 1.59 -1.43 -10.75
CA ILE A 23 2.49 -2.28 -9.98
C ILE A 23 1.98 -3.71 -10.05
N THR A 24 2.78 -4.59 -10.64
CA THR A 24 2.53 -6.02 -10.76
C THR A 24 3.49 -6.81 -9.89
N ALA A 25 3.23 -8.10 -9.69
CA ALA A 25 4.15 -9.01 -9.00
C ALA A 25 5.49 -9.23 -9.74
N ASP A 26 5.67 -8.69 -10.94
CA ASP A 26 6.92 -8.73 -11.73
C ASP A 26 7.55 -7.35 -11.88
N THR A 27 6.95 -6.31 -11.30
CA THR A 27 7.54 -4.98 -11.25
C THR A 27 8.82 -5.03 -10.44
N THR A 28 9.91 -4.51 -11.01
CA THR A 28 11.22 -4.50 -10.36
C THR A 28 11.56 -3.13 -9.82
N PHE A 29 12.52 -3.10 -8.89
CA PHE A 29 13.01 -1.86 -8.32
C PHE A 29 13.63 -0.97 -9.41
N ALA A 30 14.48 -1.54 -10.27
CA ALA A 30 15.16 -0.81 -11.35
C ALA A 30 14.19 -0.11 -12.31
N ILE A 31 13.10 -0.79 -12.73
CA ILE A 31 12.08 -0.20 -13.61
C ILE A 31 11.44 1.03 -12.97
N LEU A 32 11.08 0.93 -11.69
CA LEU A 32 10.48 2.07 -10.99
C LEU A 32 11.49 3.18 -10.71
N ARG A 33 12.77 2.85 -10.50
CA ARG A 33 13.83 3.86 -10.33
C ARG A 33 14.10 4.62 -11.61
N GLU A 34 14.05 3.97 -12.77
CA GLU A 34 14.18 4.64 -14.05
C GLU A 34 13.01 5.58 -14.32
N ARG A 35 11.78 5.12 -14.07
CA ARG A 35 10.57 5.93 -14.29
C ARG A 35 10.36 7.03 -13.26
N PHE A 36 10.79 6.81 -12.02
CA PHE A 36 10.61 7.73 -10.89
C PHE A 36 11.95 8.02 -10.18
N PRO A 37 12.93 8.65 -10.87
CA PRO A 37 14.29 8.81 -10.37
C PRO A 37 14.36 9.69 -9.11
N ASN A 38 13.38 10.57 -8.91
CA ASN A 38 13.36 11.51 -7.80
C ASN A 38 12.56 11.03 -6.58
N ASN A 39 11.92 9.86 -6.66
CA ASN A 39 11.17 9.34 -5.52
C ASN A 39 12.12 9.00 -4.37
N LYS A 40 11.63 9.22 -3.15
CA LYS A 40 12.37 8.87 -1.93
C LYS A 40 12.60 7.36 -1.91
N VAL A 41 13.84 6.99 -1.63
CA VAL A 41 14.26 5.61 -1.38
C VAL A 41 14.82 5.50 0.02
N TRP A 42 14.56 4.37 0.68
CA TRP A 42 15.32 3.96 1.85
C TRP A 42 15.96 2.60 1.59
N ASP A 43 17.29 2.60 1.55
CA ASP A 43 18.11 1.38 1.57
C ASP A 43 18.31 0.95 3.03
N VAL A 44 17.84 -0.25 3.36
CA VAL A 44 17.93 -0.81 4.71
C VAL A 44 19.36 -1.32 5.01
N GLY A 45 20.18 -1.52 3.97
CA GLY A 45 21.54 -2.07 4.10
C GLY A 45 21.58 -3.61 4.20
N THR A 46 20.45 -4.28 3.99
CA THR A 46 20.30 -5.74 4.06
C THR A 46 19.89 -6.37 2.73
N GLY A 47 19.95 -5.59 1.64
CA GLY A 47 19.38 -5.95 0.34
C GLY A 47 17.91 -5.60 0.18
N TYR A 48 17.30 -5.00 1.21
CA TYR A 48 15.93 -4.49 1.17
C TYR A 48 15.89 -3.00 0.83
N TYR A 49 15.01 -2.63 -0.09
CA TYR A 49 14.80 -1.25 -0.53
C TYR A 49 13.34 -0.87 -0.42
N TRP A 50 13.09 0.31 0.13
CA TRP A 50 11.77 0.91 0.14
C TRP A 50 11.70 2.06 -0.86
N LEU A 51 10.67 2.05 -1.70
CA LEU A 51 10.33 3.15 -2.60
C LEU A 51 9.01 3.77 -2.19
N TYR A 52 8.98 5.09 -2.00
CA TYR A 52 7.81 5.79 -1.50
C TYR A 52 7.16 6.66 -2.57
N PHE A 53 5.83 6.65 -2.59
CA PHE A 53 4.99 7.53 -3.38
C PHE A 53 4.04 8.25 -2.44
N SER A 54 3.94 9.58 -2.60
CA SER A 54 2.97 10.40 -1.88
C SER A 54 1.90 10.90 -2.84
N ASP A 55 0.77 11.35 -2.27
CA ASP A 55 -0.30 12.02 -3.01
C ASP A 55 -0.91 11.16 -4.14
N CYS A 56 -0.87 9.83 -3.97
CA CYS A 56 -1.59 8.89 -4.82
C CYS A 56 -3.09 9.12 -4.63
N SER A 57 -3.80 9.57 -5.67
CA SER A 57 -5.21 9.95 -5.56
C SER A 57 -6.14 8.82 -5.98
N PHE A 58 -7.18 8.57 -5.18
CA PHE A 58 -8.25 7.64 -5.50
C PHE A 58 -9.55 8.08 -4.82
N GLU A 59 -10.62 8.23 -5.61
CA GLU A 59 -11.94 8.66 -5.14
C GLU A 59 -11.92 9.91 -4.22
N GLY A 60 -11.14 10.92 -4.59
CA GLY A 60 -11.02 12.16 -3.82
C GLY A 60 -10.23 12.05 -2.51
N LYS A 61 -9.63 10.88 -2.24
CA LYS A 61 -8.69 10.67 -1.13
C LYS A 61 -7.26 10.67 -1.64
N LEU A 62 -6.32 10.99 -0.75
CA LEU A 62 -4.89 10.91 -1.01
C LEU A 62 -4.28 9.80 -0.17
N PHE A 63 -3.35 9.06 -0.76
CA PHE A 63 -2.66 7.94 -0.14
C PHE A 63 -1.15 8.13 -0.22
N ASN A 64 -0.48 7.64 0.82
CA ASN A 64 0.94 7.33 0.75
C ASN A 64 1.08 5.84 0.47
N VAL A 65 1.94 5.49 -0.48
CA VAL A 65 2.25 4.11 -0.87
C VAL A 65 3.74 3.87 -0.63
N SER A 66 4.06 2.71 -0.07
CA SER A 66 5.41 2.23 0.15
C SER A 66 5.55 0.84 -0.45
N LEU A 67 6.50 0.68 -1.36
CA LEU A 67 6.84 -0.60 -1.99
C LEU A 67 8.12 -1.14 -1.36
N CYS A 68 8.12 -2.40 -0.93
CA CYS A 68 9.29 -3.06 -0.35
C CYS A 68 9.82 -4.12 -1.31
N PHE A 69 11.09 -3.96 -1.69
CA PHE A 69 11.81 -4.86 -2.57
C PHE A 69 12.93 -5.58 -1.82
N GLU A 70 13.14 -6.85 -2.12
CA GLU A 70 14.38 -7.58 -1.81
C GLU A 70 15.15 -7.74 -3.12
N GLY A 71 16.24 -6.98 -3.28
CA GLY A 71 16.88 -6.80 -4.58
C GLY A 71 15.88 -6.23 -5.60
N GLU A 72 15.59 -7.00 -6.65
CA GLU A 72 14.64 -6.64 -7.72
C GLU A 72 13.23 -7.23 -7.52
N GLN A 73 13.01 -8.06 -6.48
CA GLN A 73 11.73 -8.71 -6.25
C GLN A 73 10.84 -7.86 -5.34
N LEU A 74 9.64 -7.51 -5.79
CA LEU A 74 8.60 -6.92 -4.95
C LEU A 74 8.11 -7.96 -3.94
N LYS A 75 8.30 -7.70 -2.64
CA LYS A 75 7.86 -8.60 -1.56
C LYS A 75 6.48 -8.24 -1.03
N PHE A 76 6.27 -6.96 -0.78
CA PHE A 76 4.97 -6.46 -0.34
C PHE A 76 4.86 -4.96 -0.61
N LEU A 77 3.62 -4.47 -0.61
CA LEU A 77 3.36 -3.04 -0.56
C LEU A 77 2.45 -2.70 0.62
N GLY A 78 2.67 -1.50 1.16
CA GLY A 78 1.82 -0.88 2.16
C GLY A 78 1.25 0.43 1.61
N PHE A 79 0.02 0.77 1.97
CA PHE A 79 -0.53 2.09 1.71
C PHE A 79 -1.48 2.53 2.80
N ALA A 80 -1.56 3.85 3.01
CA ALA A 80 -2.40 4.46 4.02
C ALA A 80 -2.95 5.79 3.52
N MET A 81 -4.16 6.15 3.91
CA MET A 81 -4.74 7.46 3.62
C MET A 81 -3.93 8.54 4.33
N LYS A 82 -3.60 9.62 3.62
CA LYS A 82 -2.76 10.70 4.12
C LYS A 82 -3.41 11.47 5.28
N ASN A 83 -4.74 11.60 5.25
CA ASN A 83 -5.50 12.38 6.23
C ASN A 83 -6.01 11.56 7.43
N GLU A 84 -5.88 10.23 7.39
CA GLU A 84 -6.28 9.32 8.48
C GLU A 84 -5.08 8.95 9.37
N LYS A 85 -4.14 9.90 9.54
CA LYS A 85 -3.00 9.74 10.42
C LYS A 85 -3.01 10.82 11.48
N GLN A 86 -2.77 10.41 12.73
CA GLN A 86 -2.28 11.34 13.72
C GLN A 86 -0.85 11.74 13.32
N THR A 87 -0.66 13.04 13.12
CA THR A 87 0.59 13.57 12.55
C THR A 87 1.70 13.73 13.59
N SER A 88 1.37 13.64 14.88
CA SER A 88 2.30 13.81 16.00
C SER A 88 2.20 12.64 16.98
N TRP A 89 3.30 12.35 17.69
CA TRP A 89 3.28 11.38 18.80
C TRP A 89 2.47 11.87 19.99
N ASP A 90 2.30 13.19 20.15
CA ASP A 90 1.54 13.79 21.24
C ASP A 90 0.04 13.53 21.09
N ASP A 91 -0.44 13.44 19.86
CA ASP A 91 -1.83 13.11 19.55
C ASP A 91 -2.07 11.61 19.45
N TRP A 92 -1.01 10.80 19.38
CA TRP A 92 -1.09 9.36 19.10
C TRP A 92 -1.93 8.61 20.15
N SER A 93 -2.79 7.71 19.67
CA SER A 93 -3.41 6.69 20.53
C SER A 93 -3.66 5.37 19.81
N GLU A 94 -3.42 4.26 20.51
CA GLU A 94 -3.77 2.93 20.01
C GLU A 94 -5.26 2.81 19.66
N ALA A 95 -6.14 3.47 20.43
CA ALA A 95 -7.57 3.47 20.16
C ALA A 95 -7.91 4.09 18.79
N TYR A 96 -7.21 5.17 18.40
CA TYR A 96 -7.34 5.78 17.08
C TYR A 96 -6.85 4.83 16.00
N GLU A 97 -5.67 4.23 16.17
CA GLU A 97 -5.10 3.31 15.16
C GLU A 97 -5.99 2.08 14.93
N LEU A 98 -6.57 1.52 15.99
CA LEU A 98 -7.54 0.42 15.91
C LEU A 98 -8.87 0.84 15.25
N GLN A 99 -9.29 2.10 15.44
CA GLN A 99 -10.45 2.65 14.74
C GLN A 99 -10.16 2.83 13.24
N THR A 100 -8.97 3.32 12.91
CA THR A 100 -8.47 3.44 11.53
C THR A 100 -8.38 2.06 10.87
N GLU A 101 -7.97 1.03 11.61
CA GLU A 101 -7.88 -0.34 11.08
C GLU A 101 -9.25 -0.85 10.64
N LYS A 102 -10.28 -0.65 11.48
CA LYS A 102 -11.69 -0.98 11.17
C LYS A 102 -12.21 -0.16 9.99
N TYR A 103 -11.86 1.12 9.91
CA TYR A 103 -12.25 1.98 8.80
C TYR A 103 -11.66 1.48 7.47
N TYR A 104 -10.37 1.16 7.44
CA TYR A 104 -9.73 0.56 6.28
C TYR A 104 -10.30 -0.81 5.93
N ASP A 105 -10.67 -1.63 6.90
CA ASP A 105 -11.34 -2.91 6.66
C ASP A 105 -12.71 -2.72 5.96
N GLN A 106 -13.49 -1.75 6.42
CA GLN A 106 -14.75 -1.38 5.77
C GLN A 106 -14.52 -0.85 4.36
N TRP A 107 -13.54 0.04 4.19
CA TRP A 107 -13.16 0.58 2.89
C TRP A 107 -12.75 -0.53 1.92
N LEU A 108 -11.91 -1.48 2.34
CA LEU A 108 -11.56 -2.65 1.53
C LEU A 108 -12.80 -3.47 1.17
N THR A 109 -13.68 -3.74 2.13
CA THR A 109 -14.92 -4.50 1.88
C THR A 109 -15.78 -3.86 0.79
N THR A 110 -15.90 -2.53 0.78
CA THR A 110 -16.67 -1.80 -0.23
C THR A 110 -16.09 -1.94 -1.64
N HIS A 111 -14.77 -2.03 -1.77
CA HIS A 111 -14.09 -2.00 -3.08
C HIS A 111 -13.78 -3.38 -3.64
N ILE A 112 -13.38 -4.33 -2.79
CA ILE A 112 -12.89 -5.65 -3.22
C ILE A 112 -13.61 -6.81 -2.53
N GLY A 113 -14.54 -6.53 -1.62
CA GLY A 113 -15.30 -7.55 -0.89
C GLY A 113 -14.63 -8.05 0.39
N LYS A 114 -15.30 -9.00 1.06
CA LYS A 114 -14.86 -9.58 2.34
C LYS A 114 -13.78 -10.65 2.19
N GLU A 115 -13.80 -11.38 1.08
CA GLU A 115 -12.77 -12.37 0.76
C GLU A 115 -11.53 -11.64 0.24
N ARG A 116 -10.43 -11.70 1.01
CA ARG A 116 -9.19 -10.95 0.70
C ARG A 116 -7.95 -11.83 0.63
N THR A 117 -8.18 -13.12 0.46
CA THR A 117 -7.16 -14.10 0.10
C THR A 117 -7.44 -14.52 -1.33
N PHE A 118 -6.49 -14.23 -2.22
CA PHE A 118 -6.57 -14.48 -3.65
C PHE A 118 -5.48 -15.47 -4.05
N SER A 119 -5.55 -16.02 -5.26
CA SER A 119 -4.53 -16.93 -5.79
C SER A 119 -3.14 -16.27 -5.87
N TRP A 120 -3.09 -14.96 -6.08
CA TRP A 120 -1.85 -14.20 -6.23
C TRP A 120 -1.32 -13.61 -4.92
N GLY A 121 -2.13 -13.52 -3.85
CA GLY A 121 -1.73 -12.85 -2.61
C GLY A 121 -2.86 -12.57 -1.63
N THR A 122 -2.56 -11.75 -0.62
CA THR A 122 -3.50 -11.34 0.42
C THR A 122 -3.51 -9.83 0.62
N ILE A 123 -4.66 -9.27 0.99
CA ILE A 123 -4.82 -7.86 1.32
C ILE A 123 -5.46 -7.71 2.69
N LYS A 124 -4.83 -6.94 3.58
CA LYS A 124 -5.33 -6.75 4.95
C LYS A 124 -5.12 -5.32 5.42
N SER A 125 -6.07 -4.83 6.20
CA SER A 125 -5.83 -3.71 7.11
C SER A 125 -5.10 -4.26 8.33
N ILE A 126 -4.01 -3.62 8.75
CA ILE A 126 -3.18 -4.06 9.87
C ILE A 126 -2.74 -2.84 10.68
N TYR A 127 -3.02 -2.88 11.98
CA TYR A 127 -2.33 -2.07 12.97
C TYR A 127 -0.99 -2.73 13.37
N ASP A 128 0.13 -2.06 13.10
CA ASP A 128 1.46 -2.50 13.52
C ASP A 128 1.76 -2.02 14.94
N HIS A 129 1.60 -2.90 15.92
CA HIS A 129 1.91 -2.62 17.33
C HIS A 129 3.35 -2.16 17.57
N LYS A 130 4.31 -2.53 16.71
CA LYS A 130 5.72 -2.11 16.86
C LYS A 130 5.97 -0.74 16.24
N GLY A 131 5.38 -0.49 15.08
CA GLY A 131 5.47 0.78 14.35
C GLY A 131 4.53 1.87 14.87
N GLY A 132 3.52 1.49 15.67
CA GLY A 132 2.51 2.41 16.21
C GLY A 132 1.56 2.96 15.15
N GLY A 133 1.41 2.31 13.99
CA GLY A 133 0.60 2.85 12.90
C GLY A 133 -0.20 1.81 12.14
N THR A 134 -1.31 2.25 11.57
CA THR A 134 -2.20 1.43 10.76
C THR A 134 -2.01 1.68 9.26
N ALA A 135 -1.98 0.61 8.47
CA ALA A 135 -1.92 0.66 7.03
C ALA A 135 -2.66 -0.53 6.39
N ILE A 136 -2.89 -0.43 5.08
CA ILE A 136 -3.32 -1.56 4.26
C ILE A 136 -2.08 -2.20 3.67
N TRP A 137 -1.96 -3.51 3.82
CA TRP A 137 -0.86 -4.33 3.34
C TRP A 137 -1.34 -5.26 2.23
N VAL A 138 -0.59 -5.31 1.13
CA VAL A 138 -0.73 -6.30 0.07
C VAL A 138 0.52 -7.16 0.06
N ASN A 139 0.34 -8.45 0.29
CA ASN A 139 1.42 -9.43 0.28
C ASN A 139 1.21 -10.36 -0.92
N TYR A 140 2.19 -10.41 -1.82
CA TYR A 140 2.19 -11.33 -2.95
C TYR A 140 2.75 -12.70 -2.52
N ASN A 141 2.27 -13.79 -3.11
CA ASN A 141 2.70 -15.15 -2.75
C ASN A 141 4.10 -15.55 -3.27
N LYS A 142 4.85 -14.62 -3.88
CA LYS A 142 6.15 -14.87 -4.53
C LYS A 142 7.33 -14.71 -3.59
#